data_AF-A0A7C6B3H7-F1
#
_entry.id   AF-A0A7C6B3H7-F1
#
_cell.length_a   1.000
_cell.length_b   1.000
_cell.length_c   1.000
_cell.angle_alpha   90.00
_cell.angle_beta   90.00
_cell.angle_gamma   90.00
#
_symmetry.space_group_name_H-M   'P 1'
#
loop_
_entity.id
_entity.type
_entity.pdbx_description
1 polymer ?
#
loop_
_entity_poly.entity_id
_entity_poly.type
_entity_poly.pdbx_seq_one_letter_code
_entity_poly.pdbx_strand_id
1 'polypeptide(L)'
;MISQKLTWLGVASLLLAGAGLAQTSSIAGEVKGEDGKPLQGALIKIERLDIKGNYKVKTNKKGEYFHAGLPLGNYRVVLEVNGKDVDRVDGVRTRLGDPTVVNFDLQRIKQKQEALQRAAETGQLTAAQLREMSPEQRAALERAAKERQAQLARNKALNDAFNAGMAALQAKQFDQAVAAFTKASEIDPKQHVVWAHLADSYIGLAGTKAGAEQEAALNKGLENYLKALEMKPDEAAYHNNYALAL
;
A
#
# COMPACT_ATOMS: atom_id res chain seq x y z
N MET A 1 -16.23 -70.35 82.35
CA MET A 1 -17.11 -69.23 81.94
C MET A 1 -16.25 -67.98 81.90
N ILE A 2 -15.82 -67.48 80.75
CA ILE A 2 -16.52 -66.51 79.87
C ILE A 2 -15.82 -66.57 78.49
N SER A 3 -16.45 -67.16 77.45
CA SER A 3 -16.96 -66.53 76.20
C SER A 3 -16.00 -65.55 75.50
N GLN A 4 -15.32 -65.93 74.39
CA GLN A 4 -15.70 -65.68 72.97
C GLN A 4 -16.33 -64.28 72.73
N LYS A 5 -15.87 -63.40 71.82
CA LYS A 5 -15.75 -63.55 70.36
C LYS A 5 -14.89 -62.41 69.74
N LEU A 6 -14.17 -62.76 68.67
CA LEU A 6 -13.32 -61.91 67.83
C LEU A 6 -14.19 -61.12 66.83
N THR A 7 -14.26 -59.80 66.95
CA THR A 7 -15.02 -58.94 66.03
C THR A 7 -14.09 -58.42 64.93
N TRP A 8 -14.32 -58.86 63.69
CA TRP A 8 -13.70 -58.35 62.48
C TRP A 8 -14.19 -56.92 62.19
N LEU A 9 -13.29 -55.93 62.13
CA LEU A 9 -13.56 -54.65 61.45
C LEU A 9 -13.25 -54.82 59.96
N GLY A 10 -14.27 -55.09 59.16
CA GLY A 10 -14.21 -55.01 57.71
C GLY A 10 -14.25 -53.54 57.26
N VAL A 11 -13.14 -53.05 56.71
CA VAL A 11 -13.06 -51.76 56.02
C VAL A 11 -13.75 -51.91 54.66
N ALA A 12 -14.97 -51.37 54.53
CA ALA A 12 -15.63 -51.21 53.26
C ALA A 12 -15.22 -49.86 52.64
N SER A 13 -14.09 -49.83 51.95
CA SER A 13 -13.71 -48.71 51.08
C SER A 13 -14.51 -48.82 49.77
N LEU A 14 -15.65 -48.12 49.70
CA LEU A 14 -16.35 -47.90 48.44
C LEU A 14 -15.52 -46.95 47.57
N LEU A 15 -14.81 -47.50 46.59
CA LEU A 15 -14.25 -46.75 45.47
C LEU A 15 -15.38 -46.26 44.56
N LEU A 16 -15.96 -45.10 44.85
CA LEU A 16 -16.67 -44.32 43.83
C LEU A 16 -15.63 -43.67 42.90
N ALA A 17 -15.20 -44.43 41.89
CA ALA A 17 -14.56 -43.85 40.71
C ALA A 17 -15.63 -43.05 39.95
N GLY A 18 -15.87 -41.81 40.37
CA GLY A 18 -16.71 -40.87 39.64
C GLY A 18 -16.15 -40.71 38.24
N ALA A 19 -16.95 -41.02 37.21
CA ALA A 19 -16.61 -40.71 35.83
C ALA A 19 -16.34 -39.21 35.73
N GLY A 20 -15.08 -38.82 35.60
CA GLY A 20 -14.71 -37.44 35.35
C GLY A 20 -15.28 -37.02 34.00
N LEU A 21 -16.41 -36.31 34.00
CA LEU A 21 -16.91 -35.65 32.81
C LEU A 21 -15.86 -34.61 32.40
N ALA A 22 -15.04 -34.95 31.42
CA ALA A 22 -14.10 -34.02 30.85
C ALA A 22 -14.90 -32.85 30.27
N GLN A 23 -14.72 -31.66 30.86
CA GLN A 23 -15.30 -30.43 30.33
C GLN A 23 -14.67 -30.16 28.96
N THR A 24 -15.47 -30.33 27.91
CA THR A 24 -15.05 -30.11 26.53
C THR A 24 -15.78 -28.90 25.95
N SER A 25 -15.16 -28.29 24.94
CA SER A 25 -15.69 -27.19 24.16
C SER A 25 -16.08 -27.65 22.76
N SER A 26 -16.61 -26.72 21.98
CA SER A 26 -16.97 -26.95 20.58
C SER A 26 -16.62 -25.74 19.73
N ILE A 27 -16.39 -25.98 18.44
CA ILE A 27 -16.26 -24.96 17.40
C ILE A 27 -17.32 -25.21 16.34
N ALA A 28 -17.96 -24.14 15.89
CA ALA A 28 -18.97 -24.18 14.85
C ALA A 28 -18.74 -23.04 13.87
N GLY A 29 -19.38 -23.09 12.70
CA GLY A 29 -19.42 -21.95 11.81
C GLY A 29 -20.02 -22.26 10.45
N GLU A 30 -19.97 -21.27 9.58
CA GLU A 30 -20.41 -21.35 8.20
C GLU A 30 -19.27 -21.03 7.22
N VAL A 31 -19.35 -21.61 6.03
CA VAL A 31 -18.45 -21.35 4.91
C VAL A 31 -19.25 -20.88 3.71
N LYS A 32 -18.91 -19.69 3.21
CA LYS A 32 -19.42 -19.13 1.95
C LYS A 32 -18.35 -19.26 0.86
N GLY A 33 -18.78 -19.77 -0.29
CA GLY A 33 -17.95 -19.88 -1.49
C GLY A 33 -17.66 -18.52 -2.13
N GLU A 34 -16.80 -18.51 -3.14
CA GLU A 34 -16.46 -17.28 -3.89
C GLU A 34 -17.67 -16.64 -4.58
N ASP A 35 -18.69 -17.44 -4.89
CA ASP A 35 -19.96 -17.01 -5.49
C ASP A 35 -20.96 -16.47 -4.44
N GLY A 36 -20.58 -16.42 -3.16
CA GLY A 36 -21.41 -16.00 -2.04
C GLY A 36 -22.44 -17.05 -1.58
N LYS A 37 -22.49 -18.24 -2.20
CA LYS A 37 -23.37 -19.33 -1.80
C LYS A 37 -22.74 -20.18 -0.70
N PRO A 38 -23.53 -20.94 0.08
CA PRO A 38 -22.97 -21.86 1.05
C PRO A 38 -22.11 -22.94 0.39
N LEU A 39 -20.92 -23.16 0.93
CA LEU A 39 -19.96 -24.12 0.36
C LEU A 39 -20.06 -25.46 1.06
N GLN A 40 -20.65 -26.45 0.39
CA GLN A 40 -20.76 -27.82 0.88
C GLN A 40 -19.45 -28.60 0.71
N GLY A 41 -19.13 -29.45 1.69
CA GLY A 41 -18.05 -30.43 1.60
C GLY A 41 -16.65 -29.85 1.79
N ALA A 42 -16.53 -28.57 2.11
CA ALA A 42 -15.27 -27.94 2.49
C ALA A 42 -14.75 -28.57 3.78
N LEU A 43 -13.44 -28.81 3.87
CA LEU A 43 -12.81 -29.45 5.01
C LEU A 43 -12.31 -28.37 5.98
N ILE A 44 -12.78 -28.44 7.22
CA ILE A 44 -12.28 -27.62 8.32
C ILE A 44 -11.28 -28.45 9.10
N LYS A 45 -10.03 -27.98 9.19
CA LYS A 45 -9.00 -28.54 10.08
C LYS A 45 -8.93 -27.68 11.33
N ILE A 46 -8.99 -28.31 12.49
CA ILE A 46 -8.90 -27.64 13.79
C ILE A 46 -7.62 -28.17 14.45
N GLU A 47 -6.61 -27.34 14.49
CA GLU A 47 -5.27 -27.66 14.99
C GLU A 47 -5.07 -27.00 16.34
N ARG A 48 -4.75 -27.79 17.35
CA ARG A 48 -4.46 -27.28 18.69
C ARG A 48 -3.03 -26.71 18.72
N LEU A 49 -2.87 -25.50 19.26
CA LEU A 49 -1.62 -24.75 19.22
C LEU A 49 -0.76 -24.88 20.49
N ASP A 50 -1.37 -25.24 21.62
CA ASP A 50 -0.71 -25.38 22.93
C ASP A 50 -0.17 -26.79 23.18
N ILE A 51 -0.87 -27.83 22.74
CA ILE A 51 -0.38 -29.23 22.72
C ILE A 51 -0.87 -29.95 21.46
N LYS A 52 -0.26 -31.10 21.14
CA LYS A 52 -0.63 -31.88 19.94
C LYS A 52 -2.09 -32.32 19.99
N GLY A 53 -2.87 -31.88 19.00
CA GLY A 53 -4.25 -32.31 18.77
C GLY A 53 -4.75 -31.79 17.43
N ASN A 54 -5.26 -32.67 16.58
CA ASN A 54 -5.74 -32.31 15.25
C ASN A 54 -7.12 -32.93 15.03
N TYR A 55 -8.06 -32.11 14.59
CA TYR A 55 -9.44 -32.51 14.36
C TYR A 55 -9.89 -32.04 12.98
N LYS A 56 -10.91 -32.70 12.43
CA LYS A 56 -11.43 -32.35 11.12
C LYS A 56 -12.93 -32.55 11.03
N VAL A 57 -13.61 -31.66 10.32
CA VAL A 57 -15.04 -31.76 10.03
C VAL A 57 -15.32 -31.18 8.65
N LYS A 58 -16.34 -31.69 7.96
CA LYS A 58 -16.77 -31.14 6.67
C LYS A 58 -18.05 -30.32 6.81
N THR A 59 -18.19 -29.31 5.96
CA THR A 59 -19.43 -28.53 5.89
C THR A 59 -20.59 -29.31 5.27
N ASN A 60 -21.80 -29.04 5.74
CA ASN A 60 -23.05 -29.63 5.24
C ASN A 60 -23.55 -28.90 3.97
N LYS A 61 -24.74 -29.28 3.46
CA LYS A 61 -25.39 -28.63 2.29
C LYS A 61 -25.65 -27.13 2.47
N LYS A 62 -25.78 -26.66 3.71
CA LYS A 62 -25.96 -25.26 4.08
C LYS A 62 -24.63 -24.55 4.36
N GLY A 63 -23.48 -25.18 4.08
CA GLY A 63 -22.16 -24.63 4.35
C GLY A 63 -21.79 -24.59 5.84
N GLU A 64 -22.60 -25.16 6.73
CA GLU A 64 -22.37 -25.13 8.17
C GLU A 64 -21.51 -26.32 8.61
N TYR A 65 -20.70 -26.13 9.65
CA TYR A 65 -19.95 -27.19 10.30
C TYR A 65 -20.02 -27.06 11.82
N PHE A 66 -19.83 -28.19 12.51
CA PHE A 66 -19.85 -28.27 13.96
C PHE A 66 -18.93 -29.40 14.44
N HIS A 67 -18.01 -29.09 15.35
CA HIS A 67 -17.13 -30.06 15.99
C HIS A 67 -17.19 -29.90 17.51
N ALA A 68 -17.71 -30.92 18.21
CA ALA A 68 -17.77 -30.99 19.66
C ALA A 68 -16.60 -31.81 20.25
N GLY A 69 -16.44 -31.78 21.57
CA GLY A 69 -15.47 -32.63 22.27
C GLY A 69 -14.03 -32.11 22.23
N LEU A 70 -13.84 -30.83 21.92
CA LEU A 70 -12.51 -30.23 21.90
C LEU A 70 -12.04 -29.99 23.35
N PRO A 71 -10.79 -30.30 23.69
CA PRO A 71 -10.21 -29.82 24.95
C PRO A 71 -10.24 -28.29 25.02
N LEU A 72 -10.42 -27.72 26.20
CA LEU A 72 -10.25 -26.28 26.39
C LEU A 72 -8.81 -25.88 26.03
N GLY A 73 -8.66 -24.89 25.14
CA GLY A 73 -7.36 -24.55 24.58
C GLY A 73 -7.44 -23.52 23.47
N ASN A 74 -6.27 -23.27 22.87
CA ASN A 74 -6.09 -22.34 21.77
C ASN A 74 -5.89 -23.11 20.46
N TYR A 75 -6.62 -22.72 19.42
CA TYR A 75 -6.68 -23.44 18.15
C TYR A 75 -6.38 -22.54 16.96
N ARG A 76 -5.86 -23.16 15.91
CA ARG A 76 -5.92 -22.68 14.53
C ARG A 76 -7.02 -23.43 13.82
N VAL A 77 -7.90 -22.71 13.14
CA VAL A 77 -8.96 -23.29 12.30
C VAL A 77 -8.61 -22.97 10.85
N VAL A 78 -8.43 -23.99 10.02
CA VAL A 78 -8.04 -23.87 8.61
C VAL A 78 -9.18 -24.35 7.73
N LEU A 79 -9.52 -23.55 6.73
CA LEU A 79 -10.41 -23.95 5.65
C LEU A 79 -9.58 -24.53 4.52
N GLU A 80 -9.82 -25.80 4.20
CA GLU A 80 -9.29 -26.48 3.02
C GLU A 80 -10.42 -26.71 1.99
N VAL A 81 -10.15 -26.30 0.76
CA VAL A 81 -11.02 -26.53 -0.40
C VAL A 81 -10.18 -27.15 -1.51
N ASN A 82 -10.64 -28.25 -2.09
CA ASN A 82 -9.94 -28.98 -3.15
C ASN A 82 -8.48 -29.35 -2.81
N GLY A 83 -8.21 -29.73 -1.55
CA GLY A 83 -6.88 -30.12 -1.10
C GLY A 83 -5.90 -28.96 -0.87
N LYS A 84 -6.36 -27.72 -0.97
CA LYS A 84 -5.57 -26.52 -0.70
C LYS A 84 -6.12 -25.75 0.50
N ASP A 85 -5.25 -25.36 1.41
CA ASP A 85 -5.60 -24.43 2.48
C ASP A 85 -5.83 -23.04 1.87
N VAL A 86 -7.05 -22.53 1.99
CA VAL A 86 -7.49 -21.28 1.34
C VAL A 86 -7.69 -20.12 2.31
N ASP A 87 -7.97 -20.41 3.58
CA ASP A 87 -8.05 -19.42 4.65
C ASP A 87 -7.77 -20.05 6.02
N ARG A 88 -7.42 -19.23 7.01
CA ARG A 88 -7.22 -19.69 8.40
C ARG A 88 -7.53 -18.61 9.41
N VAL A 89 -7.97 -19.04 10.59
CA VAL A 89 -8.11 -18.20 11.78
C VAL A 89 -7.22 -18.77 12.87
N ASP A 90 -6.20 -18.01 13.25
CA ASP A 90 -5.29 -18.33 14.34
C ASP A 90 -5.83 -17.79 15.68
N GLY A 91 -5.39 -18.39 16.79
CA GLY A 91 -5.69 -17.84 18.12
C GLY A 91 -7.12 -18.05 18.62
N VAL A 92 -7.84 -19.04 18.07
CA VAL A 92 -9.21 -19.37 18.46
C VAL A 92 -9.20 -20.03 19.84
N ARG A 93 -9.45 -19.22 20.87
CA ARG A 93 -9.57 -19.70 22.25
C ARG A 93 -10.97 -20.21 22.53
N THR A 94 -11.09 -21.51 22.78
CA THR A 94 -12.38 -22.14 23.09
C THR A 94 -12.74 -21.98 24.57
N ARG A 95 -14.05 -22.06 24.87
CA ARG A 95 -14.63 -21.92 26.22
C ARG A 95 -15.70 -22.99 26.48
N LEU A 96 -16.05 -23.15 27.75
CA LEU A 96 -17.14 -24.04 28.17
C LEU A 96 -18.49 -23.42 27.79
N GLY A 97 -19.46 -24.26 27.40
CA GLY A 97 -20.80 -23.82 27.00
C GLY A 97 -20.92 -23.68 25.49
N ASP A 98 -21.36 -22.50 25.04
CA ASP A 98 -21.71 -22.26 23.64
C ASP A 98 -20.51 -22.45 22.70
N PRO A 99 -20.75 -22.95 21.46
CA PRO A 99 -19.69 -23.15 20.48
C PRO A 99 -18.98 -21.84 20.15
N THR A 100 -17.66 -21.92 20.00
CA THR A 100 -16.89 -20.80 19.46
C THR A 100 -17.13 -20.73 17.95
N VAL A 101 -17.67 -19.60 17.47
CA VAL A 101 -18.06 -19.43 16.08
C VAL A 101 -16.87 -18.95 15.25
N VAL A 102 -16.53 -19.68 14.19
CA VAL A 102 -15.49 -19.32 13.22
C VAL A 102 -16.04 -19.47 11.81
N ASN A 103 -16.26 -18.34 11.14
CA ASN A 103 -16.85 -18.33 9.80
C ASN A 103 -15.79 -18.02 8.74
N PHE A 104 -15.99 -18.57 7.54
CA PHE A 104 -15.15 -18.32 6.39
C PHE A 104 -15.97 -17.77 5.22
N ASP A 105 -15.48 -16.70 4.60
CA ASP A 105 -16.14 -16.02 3.48
C ASP A 105 -15.16 -15.83 2.33
N LEU A 106 -15.14 -16.80 1.41
CA LEU A 106 -14.24 -16.78 0.26
C LEU A 106 -14.58 -15.66 -0.73
N GLN A 107 -15.85 -15.24 -0.80
CA GLN A 107 -16.26 -14.11 -1.63
C GLN A 107 -15.58 -12.82 -1.15
N ARG A 108 -15.58 -12.57 0.16
CA ARG A 108 -14.91 -11.40 0.75
C ARG A 108 -13.40 -11.45 0.53
N ILE A 109 -12.78 -12.64 0.65
CA ILE A 109 -11.34 -12.82 0.40
C ILE A 109 -10.99 -12.51 -1.05
N LYS A 110 -11.76 -13.05 -2.00
CA LYS A 110 -11.58 -12.79 -3.43
C LYS A 110 -11.69 -11.32 -3.75
N GLN A 111 -12.74 -10.65 -3.27
CA GLN A 111 -12.92 -9.21 -3.45
C GLN A 111 -11.74 -8.41 -2.88
N LYS A 112 -11.24 -8.79 -1.70
CA LYS A 112 -10.07 -8.15 -1.09
C LYS A 112 -8.81 -8.35 -1.94
N GLN A 113 -8.57 -9.55 -2.46
CA GLN A 113 -7.41 -9.85 -3.31
C GLN A 113 -7.48 -9.11 -4.66
N GLU A 114 -8.61 -9.13 -5.35
CA GLU A 114 -8.81 -8.39 -6.59
C GLU A 114 -8.67 -6.87 -6.39
N ALA A 115 -9.11 -6.37 -5.24
CA ALA A 115 -8.98 -4.97 -4.89
C ALA A 115 -7.51 -4.59 -4.59
N LEU A 116 -6.76 -5.47 -3.91
CA LEU A 116 -5.33 -5.28 -3.67
C LEU A 116 -4.50 -5.36 -4.97
N GLN A 117 -4.85 -6.27 -5.88
CA GLN A 117 -4.20 -6.36 -7.20
C GLN A 117 -4.43 -5.08 -8.02
N ARG A 118 -5.67 -4.59 -8.09
CA ARG A 118 -5.98 -3.30 -8.74
C ARG A 118 -5.27 -2.11 -8.10
N ALA A 119 -5.13 -2.10 -6.77
CA ALA A 119 -4.39 -1.06 -6.07
C ALA A 119 -2.87 -1.09 -6.38
N ALA A 120 -2.30 -2.29 -6.53
CA ALA A 120 -0.90 -2.46 -6.92
C ALA A 120 -0.64 -2.03 -8.38
N GLU A 121 -1.60 -2.22 -9.28
CA GLU A 121 -1.47 -1.86 -10.70
C GLU A 121 -1.68 -0.36 -10.97
N THR A 122 -2.61 0.28 -10.25
CA THR A 122 -3.04 1.67 -10.55
C THR A 122 -2.48 2.72 -9.60
N GLY A 123 -1.87 2.30 -8.48
CA GLY A 123 -1.41 3.21 -7.42
C GLY A 123 -2.55 3.91 -6.66
N GLN A 124 -3.81 3.50 -6.88
CA GLN A 124 -4.99 4.03 -6.20
C GLN A 124 -5.53 3.04 -5.17
N LEU A 125 -5.72 3.50 -3.93
CA LEU A 125 -6.23 2.69 -2.83
C LEU A 125 -7.73 2.41 -2.96
N THR A 126 -8.15 1.27 -2.42
CA THR A 126 -9.53 0.77 -2.53
C THR A 126 -10.48 1.49 -1.56
N ALA A 127 -11.79 1.49 -1.87
CA ALA A 127 -12.83 2.08 -1.00
C ALA A 127 -12.89 1.45 0.41
N ALA A 128 -12.45 0.20 0.56
CA ALA A 128 -12.37 -0.47 1.85
C ALA A 128 -11.20 0.06 2.70
N GLN A 129 -10.02 0.23 2.10
CA GLN A 129 -8.87 0.86 2.77
C GLN A 129 -9.16 2.32 3.11
N LEU A 130 -9.83 3.06 2.23
CA LEU A 130 -10.26 4.43 2.50
C LEU A 130 -11.23 4.51 3.68
N ARG A 131 -12.10 3.52 3.91
CA ARG A 131 -13.06 3.53 5.03
C ARG A 131 -12.41 3.28 6.40
N GLU A 132 -11.31 2.53 6.45
CA GLU A 132 -10.55 2.26 7.69
C GLU A 132 -9.60 3.40 8.09
N MET A 133 -9.33 4.35 7.19
CA MET A 133 -8.49 5.51 7.49
C MET A 133 -9.28 6.61 8.20
N SER A 134 -8.64 7.31 9.15
CA SER A 134 -9.25 8.48 9.78
C SER A 134 -9.50 9.60 8.73
N PRO A 135 -10.47 10.50 8.95
CA PRO A 135 -10.70 11.62 8.05
C PRO A 135 -9.45 12.46 7.78
N GLU A 136 -8.59 12.64 8.80
CA GLU A 136 -7.32 13.36 8.68
C GLU A 136 -6.32 12.64 7.78
N GLN A 137 -6.18 11.31 7.92
CA GLN A 137 -5.27 10.53 7.09
C GLN A 137 -5.72 10.49 5.63
N ARG A 138 -7.03 10.45 5.36
CA ARG A 138 -7.58 10.57 4.00
C ARG A 138 -7.27 11.94 3.39
N ALA A 139 -7.51 13.02 4.15
CA ALA A 139 -7.21 14.37 3.69
C ALA A 139 -5.71 14.57 3.44
N ALA A 140 -4.84 14.00 4.28
CA ALA A 140 -3.39 14.04 4.08
C ALA A 140 -2.96 13.28 2.82
N LEU A 141 -3.50 12.09 2.56
CA LEU A 141 -3.22 11.34 1.33
C LEU A 141 -3.72 12.07 0.09
N GLU A 142 -4.92 12.65 0.12
CA GLU A 142 -5.47 13.39 -1.01
C GLU A 142 -4.64 14.64 -1.30
N ARG A 143 -4.21 15.38 -0.27
CA ARG A 143 -3.28 16.51 -0.41
C ARG A 143 -1.94 16.06 -1.00
N ALA A 144 -1.34 15.00 -0.46
CA ALA A 144 -0.08 14.47 -0.98
C ALA A 144 -0.20 14.01 -2.44
N ALA A 145 -1.32 13.39 -2.82
CA ALA A 145 -1.59 13.00 -4.20
C ALA A 145 -1.74 14.23 -5.11
N LYS A 146 -2.49 15.26 -4.70
CA LYS A 146 -2.64 16.52 -5.43
C LYS A 146 -1.32 17.27 -5.58
N GLU A 147 -0.52 17.36 -4.51
CA GLU A 147 0.81 17.97 -4.53
C GLU A 147 1.75 17.22 -5.47
N ARG A 148 1.78 15.88 -5.39
CA ARG A 148 2.56 15.06 -6.32
C ARG A 148 2.13 15.26 -7.76
N GLN A 149 0.83 15.29 -8.03
CA GLN A 149 0.29 15.53 -9.37
C GLN A 149 0.67 16.93 -9.89
N ALA A 150 0.56 17.95 -9.04
CA ALA A 150 0.98 19.31 -9.38
C ALA A 150 2.48 19.39 -9.66
N GLN A 151 3.32 18.69 -8.87
CA GLN A 151 4.76 18.63 -9.09
C GLN A 151 5.10 17.92 -10.41
N LEU A 152 4.45 16.80 -10.72
CA LEU A 152 4.64 16.10 -11.99
C LEU A 152 4.22 16.96 -13.19
N ALA A 153 3.10 17.67 -13.07
CA ALA A 153 2.64 18.60 -14.09
C ALA A 153 3.63 19.76 -14.29
N ARG A 154 4.18 20.33 -13.20
CA ARG A 154 5.22 21.36 -13.25
C ARG A 154 6.51 20.84 -13.90
N ASN A 155 7.00 19.68 -13.49
CA ASN A 155 8.19 19.05 -14.06
C ASN A 155 8.02 18.77 -15.56
N LYS A 156 6.84 18.27 -15.96
CA LYS A 156 6.53 18.05 -17.37
C LYS A 156 6.51 19.38 -18.14
N ALA A 157 5.81 20.39 -17.62
CA ALA A 157 5.73 21.70 -18.27
C ALA A 157 7.11 22.36 -18.41
N LEU A 158 7.98 22.22 -17.40
CA LEU A 158 9.37 22.69 -17.44
C LEU A 158 10.15 21.98 -18.56
N ASN A 159 10.12 20.65 -18.58
CA ASN A 159 10.80 19.86 -19.61
C ASN A 159 10.30 20.16 -21.02
N ASP A 160 8.98 20.28 -21.20
CA ASP A 160 8.38 20.62 -22.50
C ASP A 160 8.83 22.00 -22.97
N ALA A 161 8.82 23.01 -22.08
CA ALA A 161 9.26 24.37 -22.40
C ALA A 161 10.76 24.42 -22.70
N PHE A 162 11.59 23.75 -21.91
CA PHE A 162 13.03 23.67 -22.13
C PHE A 162 13.37 23.00 -23.46
N ASN A 163 12.75 21.85 -23.76
CA ASN A 163 12.98 21.14 -25.01
C ASN A 163 12.51 21.93 -26.23
N ALA A 164 11.37 22.63 -26.12
CA ALA A 164 10.91 23.54 -27.16
C ALA A 164 11.90 24.69 -27.39
N GLY A 165 12.44 25.28 -26.31
CA GLY A 165 13.47 26.31 -26.39
C GLY A 165 14.74 25.82 -27.07
N MET A 166 15.23 24.64 -26.70
CA MET A 166 16.41 24.03 -27.30
C MET A 166 16.21 23.75 -28.80
N ALA A 167 15.05 23.20 -29.18
CA ALA A 167 14.73 22.94 -30.58
C ALA A 167 14.67 24.25 -31.40
N ALA A 168 14.02 25.28 -30.87
CA ALA A 168 13.95 26.60 -31.50
C ALA A 168 15.33 27.25 -31.62
N LEU A 169 16.18 27.14 -30.59
CA LEU A 169 17.54 27.69 -30.59
C LEU A 169 18.41 27.00 -31.65
N GLN A 170 18.35 25.68 -31.75
CA GLN A 170 19.04 24.91 -32.80
C GLN A 170 18.57 25.30 -34.21
N ALA A 171 17.26 25.56 -34.36
CA ALA A 171 16.67 26.07 -35.60
C ALA A 171 16.93 27.56 -35.84
N LYS A 172 17.67 28.25 -34.96
CA LYS A 172 17.91 29.71 -34.97
C LYS A 172 16.62 30.55 -34.96
N GLN A 173 15.53 29.99 -34.46
CA GLN A 173 14.25 30.67 -34.26
C GLN A 173 14.29 31.41 -32.92
N PHE A 174 15.09 32.46 -32.84
CA PHE A 174 15.46 33.08 -31.55
C PHE A 174 14.27 33.67 -30.79
N ASP A 175 13.27 34.26 -31.46
CA ASP A 175 12.04 34.73 -30.80
C ASP A 175 11.28 33.59 -30.10
N GLN A 176 11.19 32.42 -30.75
CA GLN A 176 10.53 31.24 -30.17
C GLN A 176 11.34 30.65 -29.02
N ALA A 177 12.67 30.63 -29.15
CA ALA A 177 13.57 30.17 -28.09
C ALA A 177 13.45 31.06 -26.84
N VAL A 178 13.46 32.39 -27.02
CA VAL A 178 13.25 33.36 -25.93
C VAL A 178 11.92 33.11 -25.23
N ALA A 179 10.82 32.94 -25.98
CA ALA A 179 9.51 32.69 -25.40
C ALA A 179 9.46 31.38 -24.60
N ALA A 180 10.04 30.30 -25.14
CA ALA A 180 10.04 28.99 -24.50
C ALA A 180 10.92 28.96 -23.24
N PHE A 181 12.13 29.53 -23.27
CA PHE A 181 12.99 29.60 -22.10
C PHE A 181 12.50 30.60 -21.05
N THR A 182 11.81 31.68 -21.44
CA THR A 182 11.11 32.57 -20.49
C THR A 182 10.03 31.78 -19.74
N LYS A 183 9.24 30.99 -20.45
CA LYS A 183 8.25 30.10 -19.80
C LYS A 183 8.91 29.09 -18.87
N ALA A 184 10.05 28.51 -19.26
CA ALA A 184 10.80 27.59 -18.41
C ALA A 184 11.32 28.29 -17.13
N SER A 185 11.79 29.54 -17.23
CA SER A 185 12.32 30.29 -16.09
C SER A 185 11.22 30.75 -15.12
N GLU A 186 10.00 30.96 -15.61
CA GLU A 186 8.83 31.20 -14.76
C GLU A 186 8.38 29.94 -13.99
N ILE A 187 8.56 28.74 -14.57
CA ILE A 187 8.16 27.47 -13.94
C ILE A 187 9.15 27.08 -12.83
N ASP A 188 10.45 27.15 -13.12
CA ASP A 188 11.50 26.93 -12.12
C ASP A 188 12.62 27.95 -12.25
N PRO A 189 12.55 29.07 -11.49
CA PRO A 189 13.55 30.13 -11.52
C PRO A 189 14.92 29.70 -11.02
N LYS A 190 15.07 28.53 -10.41
CA LYS A 190 16.34 28.06 -9.82
C LYS A 190 17.21 27.27 -10.81
N GLN A 191 16.72 27.03 -12.02
CA GLN A 191 17.47 26.30 -13.03
C GLN A 191 18.43 27.24 -13.78
N HIS A 192 19.67 27.32 -13.32
CA HIS A 192 20.70 28.18 -13.91
C HIS A 192 20.89 27.94 -15.43
N VAL A 193 20.76 26.70 -15.90
CA VAL A 193 20.85 26.33 -17.31
C VAL A 193 19.75 26.98 -18.17
N VAL A 194 18.54 27.17 -17.62
CA VAL A 194 17.45 27.86 -18.32
C VAL A 194 17.83 29.32 -18.57
N TRP A 195 18.41 29.99 -17.57
CA TRP A 195 18.86 31.37 -17.71
C TRP A 195 20.00 31.52 -18.71
N ALA A 196 20.96 30.58 -18.71
CA ALA A 196 22.04 30.57 -19.69
C ALA A 196 21.53 30.40 -21.13
N HIS A 197 20.58 29.49 -21.37
CA HIS A 197 20.01 29.33 -22.72
C HIS A 197 19.05 30.45 -23.10
N LEU A 198 18.36 31.08 -22.14
CA LEU A 198 17.61 32.30 -22.39
C LEU A 198 18.55 33.44 -22.81
N ALA A 199 19.72 33.54 -22.17
CA ALA A 199 20.79 34.46 -22.57
C ALA A 199 21.26 34.17 -24.00
N ASP A 200 21.67 32.92 -24.30
CA ASP A 200 22.08 32.49 -25.65
C ASP A 200 21.02 32.87 -26.70
N SER A 201 19.74 32.69 -26.37
CA SER A 201 18.61 33.01 -27.25
C SER A 201 18.47 34.51 -27.51
N TYR A 202 18.66 35.36 -26.50
CA TYR A 202 18.68 36.81 -26.64
C TYR A 202 19.89 37.31 -27.42
N ILE A 203 21.07 36.73 -27.21
CA ILE A 203 22.28 37.04 -28.00
C ILE A 203 22.07 36.68 -29.47
N GLY A 204 21.52 35.49 -29.74
CA GLY A 204 21.14 35.09 -31.10
C GLY A 204 20.12 36.03 -31.72
N LEU A 205 19.09 36.44 -30.96
CA LEU A 205 18.08 37.41 -31.41
C LEU A 205 18.72 38.76 -31.75
N ALA A 206 19.62 39.28 -30.90
CA ALA A 206 20.34 40.52 -31.17
C ALA A 206 21.08 40.49 -32.51
N GLY A 207 21.69 39.36 -32.85
CA GLY A 207 22.36 39.14 -34.15
C GLY A 207 21.42 39.21 -35.37
N THR A 208 20.10 39.18 -35.18
CA THR A 208 19.09 39.31 -36.26
C THR A 208 18.44 40.69 -36.31
N LYS A 209 18.77 41.58 -35.37
CA LYS A 209 18.19 42.92 -35.20
C LYS A 209 19.21 44.00 -35.48
N ALA A 210 18.76 45.26 -35.51
CA ALA A 210 19.63 46.43 -35.65
C ALA A 210 19.16 47.58 -34.74
N GLY A 211 20.09 48.48 -34.42
CA GLY A 211 19.81 49.68 -33.62
C GLY A 211 19.30 49.34 -32.22
N ALA A 212 18.27 50.05 -31.77
CA ALA A 212 17.75 49.92 -30.41
C ALA A 212 17.21 48.51 -30.08
N GLU A 213 16.66 47.78 -31.06
CA GLU A 213 16.19 46.40 -30.85
C GLU A 213 17.36 45.43 -30.60
N GLN A 214 18.47 45.61 -31.31
CA GLN A 214 19.68 44.82 -31.10
C GLN A 214 20.27 45.07 -29.72
N GLU A 215 20.42 46.34 -29.34
CA GLU A 215 20.96 46.73 -28.03
C GLU A 215 20.08 46.21 -26.88
N ALA A 216 18.76 46.33 -27.01
CA ALA A 216 17.83 45.83 -26.01
C ALA A 216 17.92 44.30 -25.86
N ALA A 217 18.03 43.56 -26.97
CA ALA A 217 18.19 42.11 -26.92
C ALA A 217 19.56 41.72 -26.34
N LEU A 218 20.64 42.43 -26.70
CA LEU A 218 21.98 42.20 -26.17
C LEU A 218 22.03 42.40 -24.65
N ASN A 219 21.48 43.51 -24.16
CA ASN A 219 21.41 43.80 -22.73
C ASN A 219 20.63 42.72 -21.97
N LYS A 220 19.50 42.27 -22.51
CA LYS A 220 18.76 41.13 -21.93
C LYS A 220 19.59 39.84 -21.93
N GLY A 221 20.37 39.58 -22.97
CA GLY A 221 21.29 38.44 -23.00
C GLY A 221 22.29 38.49 -21.84
N LEU A 222 22.98 39.62 -21.70
CA LEU A 222 23.95 39.86 -20.63
C LEU A 222 23.34 39.73 -19.23
N GLU A 223 22.16 40.33 -18.99
CA GLU A 223 21.43 40.19 -17.73
C GLU A 223 21.12 38.73 -17.36
N ASN A 224 20.74 37.91 -18.35
CA ASN A 224 20.39 36.51 -18.09
C ASN A 224 21.64 35.64 -17.86
N TYR A 225 22.78 35.94 -18.47
CA TYR A 225 24.04 35.30 -18.10
C TYR A 225 24.46 35.67 -16.68
N LEU A 226 24.29 36.93 -16.27
CA LEU A 226 24.56 37.34 -14.89
C LEU A 226 23.69 36.57 -13.90
N LYS A 227 22.39 36.38 -14.17
CA LYS A 227 21.52 35.51 -13.35
C LYS A 227 22.02 34.06 -13.29
N ALA A 228 22.47 33.51 -14.42
CA ALA A 228 23.04 32.15 -14.45
C ALA A 228 24.32 32.06 -13.60
N LEU A 229 25.19 33.08 -13.67
CA LEU A 229 26.42 33.19 -12.89
C LEU A 229 26.17 33.43 -11.40
N GLU A 230 25.14 34.19 -11.02
CA GLU A 230 24.73 34.36 -9.62
C GLU A 230 24.36 33.02 -8.98
N MET A 231 23.75 32.12 -9.75
CA MET A 231 23.40 30.77 -9.29
C MET A 231 24.58 29.80 -9.38
N LYS A 232 25.43 29.97 -10.38
CA LYS A 232 26.55 29.07 -10.72
C LYS A 232 27.81 29.87 -11.08
N PRO A 233 28.48 30.47 -10.08
CA PRO A 233 29.60 31.39 -10.31
C PRO A 233 30.88 30.69 -10.77
N ASP A 234 30.97 29.38 -10.58
CA ASP A 234 32.08 28.52 -10.97
C ASP A 234 31.93 27.94 -12.39
N GLU A 235 30.82 28.21 -13.08
CA GLU A 235 30.54 27.64 -14.40
C GLU A 235 31.31 28.39 -15.49
N ALA A 236 32.44 27.82 -15.92
CA ALA A 236 33.34 28.41 -16.91
C ALA A 236 32.65 28.71 -18.25
N ALA A 237 31.67 27.88 -18.66
CA ALA A 237 30.92 28.11 -19.89
C ALA A 237 30.17 29.44 -19.86
N TYR A 238 29.63 29.84 -18.71
CA TYR A 238 28.86 31.08 -18.57
C TYR A 238 29.76 32.31 -18.60
N HIS A 239 30.93 32.25 -17.96
CA HIS A 239 31.93 33.32 -18.05
C HIS A 239 32.40 33.53 -19.49
N ASN A 240 32.71 32.44 -20.20
CA ASN A 240 33.14 32.51 -21.58
C ASN A 240 32.05 33.12 -22.49
N ASN A 241 30.82 32.64 -22.37
CA ASN A 241 29.73 33.12 -23.23
C ASN A 241 29.32 34.57 -22.90
N TYR A 242 29.33 34.95 -21.61
CA TYR A 242 29.12 36.33 -21.19
C TYR A 242 30.21 37.26 -21.73
N ALA A 243 31.48 36.85 -21.63
CA ALA A 243 32.60 37.64 -22.16
C ALA A 243 32.56 37.79 -23.68
N LEU A 244 32.07 36.79 -24.41
CA LEU A 244 31.87 36.87 -25.87
C LEU A 244 30.70 37.78 -26.28
N ALA A 245 29.78 38.04 -25.36
CA ALA A 245 28.61 38.88 -25.59
C ALA A 245 28.84 40.37 -25.26
N LEU A 246 29.95 40.71 -24.59
CA LEU A 246 30.38 42.08 -24.30
C LEU A 246 31.09 42.72 -25.50
#